data_AF-A0AAN0XZG2-F1
#
_entry.id   AF-A0AAN0XZG2-F1
#
_cell.length_a   1.000
_cell.length_b   1.000
_cell.length_c   1.000
_cell.angle_alpha   90.00
_cell.angle_beta   90.00
_cell.angle_gamma   90.00
#
_symmetry.space_group_name_H-M   'P 1'
#
loop_
_entity.id
_entity.type
_entity.pdbx_description
1 polymer ?
#
loop_
_entity_poly.entity_id
_entity_poly.type
_entity_poly.pdbx_seq_one_letter_code
_entity_poly.pdbx_strand_id
1 'polypeptide(L)'
;MSSYKIVWEVELEADSPEQAAKLAREMQLDKESEALHFNVTDEVTGDEIEVSLDEVNLAESFAAFRAMFGGAGPLTRQVQQIMDEMQSINAQSTNH
;
A
#
# COMPACT_ATOMS: atom_id res chain seq x y z
N MET A 1 -0.46 -3.94 -25.27
CA MET A 1 0.15 -3.12 -24.21
C MET A 1 -0.99 -2.39 -23.55
N SER A 2 -1.11 -2.46 -22.24
CA SER A 2 -2.10 -1.67 -21.49
C SER A 2 -1.51 -0.28 -21.26
N SER A 3 -2.35 0.75 -21.36
CA SER A 3 -1.97 2.13 -21.15
C SER A 3 -2.79 2.69 -19.98
N TYR A 4 -2.13 3.40 -19.07
CA TYR A 4 -2.75 3.87 -17.83
C TYR A 4 -2.38 5.32 -17.59
N LYS A 5 -3.37 6.10 -17.16
CA LYS A 5 -3.17 7.45 -16.62
C LYS A 5 -3.20 7.36 -15.10
N ILE A 6 -2.13 7.83 -14.46
CA ILE A 6 -2.02 7.87 -13.00
C ILE A 6 -2.08 9.33 -12.58
N VAL A 7 -3.03 9.64 -11.69
CA VAL A 7 -3.17 10.97 -11.07
C VAL A 7 -2.93 10.82 -9.57
N TRP A 8 -2.03 11.65 -9.05
CA TRP A 8 -1.80 11.78 -7.61
C TRP A 8 -2.40 13.11 -7.15
N GLU A 9 -3.34 13.03 -6.22
CA GLU A 9 -4.02 14.19 -5.63
C GLU A 9 -3.51 14.37 -4.20
N VAL A 10 -3.12 15.60 -3.87
CA VAL A 10 -2.57 15.94 -2.56
C VAL A 10 -3.19 17.24 -2.07
N GLU A 11 -3.73 17.20 -0.87
CA GLU A 11 -4.22 18.37 -0.16
C GLU A 11 -3.16 18.83 0.85
N LEU A 12 -2.74 20.09 0.75
CA LEU A 12 -1.76 20.68 1.66
C LEU A 12 -2.00 22.18 1.83
N GLU A 13 -1.56 22.72 2.96
CA GLU A 13 -1.63 24.16 3.24
C GLU A 13 -0.32 24.86 2.84
N ALA A 14 -0.42 26.01 2.18
CA ALA A 14 0.73 26.82 1.79
C ALA A 14 0.35 28.31 1.67
N ASP A 15 1.32 29.20 1.85
CA ASP A 15 1.10 30.66 1.78
C ASP A 15 1.05 31.19 0.34
N SER A 16 1.45 30.38 -0.67
CA SER A 16 1.31 30.71 -2.09
C SER A 16 1.20 29.47 -3.01
N PRO A 17 0.68 29.63 -4.24
CA PRO A 17 0.64 28.55 -5.23
C PRO A 17 2.01 27.95 -5.56
N GLU A 18 3.07 28.77 -5.67
CA GLU A 18 4.44 28.30 -5.94
C GLU A 18 5.00 27.50 -4.79
N GLN A 19 4.67 27.88 -3.55
CA GLN A 19 5.06 27.14 -2.35
C GLN A 19 4.34 25.80 -2.29
N ALA A 20 3.02 25.78 -2.59
CA ALA A 20 2.25 24.54 -2.67
C ALA A 20 2.86 23.56 -3.69
N ALA A 21 3.22 24.05 -4.89
CA ALA A 21 3.84 23.22 -5.92
C ALA A 21 5.23 22.68 -5.51
N LYS A 22 6.02 23.47 -4.76
CA LYS A 22 7.30 23.02 -4.22
C LYS A 22 7.10 21.92 -3.16
N LEU A 23 6.19 22.13 -2.22
CA LEU A 23 5.88 21.15 -1.18
C LEU A 23 5.37 19.84 -1.78
N ALA A 24 4.42 19.91 -2.72
CA ALA A 24 3.92 18.72 -3.42
C ALA A 24 5.05 17.96 -4.14
N ARG A 25 5.98 18.67 -4.79
CA ARG A 25 7.13 18.06 -5.46
C ARG A 25 8.12 17.44 -4.48
N GLU A 26 8.35 18.08 -3.33
CA GLU A 26 9.21 17.53 -2.28
C GLU A 26 8.61 16.22 -1.73
N MET A 27 7.32 16.20 -1.44
CA MET A 27 6.57 14.99 -1.05
C MET A 27 6.65 13.90 -2.13
N GLN A 28 6.56 14.26 -3.41
CA GLN A 28 6.66 13.28 -4.50
C GLN A 28 8.07 12.67 -4.67
N LEU A 29 9.11 13.44 -4.37
CA LEU A 29 10.50 13.04 -4.55
C LEU A 29 11.09 12.36 -3.32
N ASP A 30 10.48 12.56 -2.16
CA ASP A 30 10.87 11.90 -0.93
C ASP A 30 10.52 10.40 -1.03
N LYS A 31 11.57 9.56 -0.94
CA LYS A 31 11.44 8.11 -1.02
C LYS A 31 10.78 7.50 0.22
N GLU A 32 10.72 8.25 1.31
CA GLU A 32 10.04 7.87 2.54
C GLU A 32 8.65 8.51 2.65
N SER A 33 8.31 9.45 1.76
CA SER A 33 6.97 10.03 1.68
C SER A 33 6.07 9.09 0.88
N GLU A 34 5.23 8.36 1.60
CA GLU A 34 4.30 7.43 1.00
C GLU A 34 3.14 8.22 0.37
N ALA A 35 3.16 8.38 -0.95
CA ALA A 35 1.96 8.69 -1.70
C ALA A 35 1.08 7.44 -1.65
N LEU A 36 0.06 7.42 -0.78
CA LEU A 36 -0.72 6.22 -0.47
C LEU A 36 -2.07 6.15 -1.19
N HIS A 37 -2.48 7.18 -1.92
CA HIS A 37 -3.76 7.20 -2.63
C HIS A 37 -3.59 7.66 -4.07
N PHE A 38 -4.14 6.88 -5.01
CA PHE A 38 -4.05 7.14 -6.43
C PHE A 38 -5.39 6.86 -7.11
N ASN A 39 -5.71 7.71 -8.08
CA ASN A 39 -6.73 7.42 -9.07
C ASN A 39 -6.03 6.89 -10.33
N VAL A 40 -6.31 5.65 -10.69
CA VAL A 40 -5.74 4.96 -11.85
C VAL A 40 -6.81 4.77 -12.90
N THR A 41 -6.61 5.32 -14.09
CA THR A 41 -7.53 5.15 -15.23
C THR A 41 -6.92 4.22 -16.26
N ASP A 42 -7.64 3.15 -16.63
CA ASP A 42 -7.32 2.34 -17.82
C ASP A 42 -7.71 3.13 -19.07
N GLU A 43 -6.75 3.45 -19.93
CA GLU A 43 -7.02 4.27 -21.12
C GLU A 43 -7.76 3.51 -22.23
N VAL A 44 -7.82 2.18 -22.16
CA VAL A 44 -8.50 1.34 -23.14
C VAL A 44 -9.97 1.18 -22.78
N THR A 45 -10.26 0.89 -21.52
CA THR A 45 -11.65 0.69 -21.06
C THR A 45 -12.29 1.97 -20.53
N GLY A 46 -11.47 2.93 -20.09
CA GLY A 46 -11.93 4.14 -19.40
C GLY A 46 -12.28 3.90 -17.93
N ASP A 47 -12.03 2.70 -17.39
CA ASP A 47 -12.36 2.37 -16.01
C ASP A 47 -11.42 3.10 -15.05
N GLU A 48 -11.99 3.72 -14.02
CA GLU A 48 -11.25 4.35 -12.92
C GLU A 48 -11.22 3.44 -11.71
N ILE A 49 -10.03 3.26 -11.14
CA ILE A 49 -9.76 2.42 -9.99
C ILE A 49 -9.02 3.28 -8.96
N GLU A 50 -9.65 3.48 -7.81
CA GLU A 50 -8.98 4.06 -6.65
C GLU A 50 -8.08 3.01 -6.01
N VAL A 51 -6.79 3.30 -5.91
CA VAL A 51 -5.78 2.41 -5.34
C VAL A 51 -5.19 3.09 -4.12
N SER A 52 -5.41 2.48 -2.95
CA SER A 52 -4.67 2.81 -1.75
C SER A 52 -3.49 1.84 -1.56
N LEU A 53 -2.30 2.38 -1.35
CA LEU A 53 -1.08 1.64 -1.04
C LEU A 53 -0.77 1.63 0.45
N ASP A 54 -1.67 2.17 1.30
CA ASP A 54 -1.51 2.11 2.76
C ASP A 54 -1.23 0.66 3.13
N GLU A 55 -0.14 0.47 3.90
CA GLU A 55 0.43 -0.80 4.34
C GLU A 55 -0.55 -1.95 4.12
N VAL A 56 -0.24 -2.86 3.18
CA VAL A 56 -1.02 -4.09 3.01
C VAL A 56 -1.14 -4.70 4.39
N ASN A 57 -2.29 -4.52 5.03
CA ASN A 57 -2.52 -5.06 6.36
C ASN A 57 -2.57 -6.56 6.12
N LEU A 58 -1.40 -7.18 6.29
CA LEU A 58 -1.18 -8.56 5.90
C LEU A 58 -2.23 -9.40 6.61
N ALA A 59 -2.58 -9.06 7.86
CA ALA A 59 -3.64 -9.71 8.60
C ALA A 59 -5.03 -9.60 7.93
N GLU A 60 -5.42 -8.43 7.38
CA GLU A 60 -6.70 -8.26 6.68
C GLU A 60 -6.70 -8.92 5.29
N SER A 61 -5.61 -8.80 4.54
CA SER A 61 -5.43 -9.49 3.26
C SER A 61 -5.43 -11.01 3.44
N PHE A 62 -4.83 -11.52 4.53
CA PHE A 62 -4.88 -12.93 4.89
C PHE A 62 -6.25 -13.36 5.39
N ALA A 63 -6.97 -12.51 6.13
CA ALA A 63 -8.34 -12.78 6.54
C ALA A 63 -9.27 -12.89 5.30
N ALA A 64 -9.13 -11.97 4.35
CA ALA A 64 -9.85 -12.01 3.07
C ALA A 64 -9.48 -13.24 2.24
N PHE A 65 -8.19 -13.56 2.11
CA PHE A 65 -7.73 -14.77 1.44
C PHE A 65 -8.27 -16.05 2.11
N ARG A 66 -8.26 -16.11 3.44
CA ARG A 66 -8.77 -17.25 4.22
C ARG A 66 -10.28 -17.43 4.06
N ALA A 67 -11.02 -16.33 3.95
CA ALA A 67 -12.46 -16.34 3.70
C ALA A 67 -12.77 -16.79 2.26
N MET A 68 -11.96 -16.40 1.28
CA MET A 68 -12.17 -16.71 -0.14
C MET A 68 -11.78 -18.15 -0.50
N PHE A 69 -10.72 -18.69 0.10
CA PHE A 69 -10.16 -20.00 -0.24
C PHE A 69 -10.47 -21.12 0.77
N GLY A 70 -11.28 -20.86 1.80
CA GLY A 70 -11.65 -21.83 2.82
C GLY A 70 -10.45 -22.24 3.67
N GLY A 71 -10.25 -21.58 4.81
CA GLY A 71 -9.03 -21.50 5.63
C GLY A 71 -8.31 -22.75 6.16
N ALA A 72 -8.23 -23.85 5.41
CA ALA A 72 -7.54 -25.08 5.76
C ALA A 72 -6.67 -25.66 4.62
N GLY A 73 -6.23 -24.82 3.67
CA GLY A 73 -5.31 -25.21 2.61
C GLY A 73 -3.84 -25.28 3.08
N PRO A 74 -2.99 -26.13 2.49
CA PRO A 74 -1.57 -26.23 2.84
C PRO A 74 -0.81 -24.90 2.75
N LEU A 75 -1.23 -24.00 1.83
CA LEU A 75 -0.70 -22.64 1.72
C LEU A 75 -1.00 -21.77 2.95
N THR A 76 -2.22 -21.85 3.52
CA THR A 76 -2.57 -21.09 4.73
C THR A 76 -1.75 -21.51 5.95
N ARG A 77 -1.36 -22.79 6.05
CA ARG A 77 -0.51 -23.30 7.13
C ARG A 77 0.95 -22.83 6.99
N GLN A 78 1.49 -22.80 5.77
CA GLN A 78 2.84 -22.28 5.52
C GLN A 78 2.93 -20.80 5.87
N VAL A 79 1.94 -19.99 5.49
CA VAL A 79 2.02 -18.55 5.82
C VAL A 79 1.84 -18.30 7.31
N GLN A 80 0.97 -19.04 8.01
CA GLN A 80 0.87 -18.90 9.47
C GLN A 80 2.22 -19.20 10.16
N GLN A 81 2.92 -20.24 9.69
CA GLN A 81 4.24 -20.58 10.24
C GLN A 81 5.27 -19.47 10.01
N ILE A 82 5.27 -18.84 8.83
CA ILE A 82 6.14 -17.69 8.54
C ILE A 82 5.81 -16.50 9.47
N MET A 83 4.52 -16.22 9.71
CA MET A 83 4.12 -15.14 10.62
C MET A 83 4.55 -15.40 12.07
N ASP A 84 4.38 -16.63 12.56
CA ASP A 84 4.79 -17.02 13.92
C ASP A 84 6.32 -16.91 14.09
N GLU A 85 7.08 -17.30 13.06
CA GLU A 85 8.54 -17.17 13.03
C GLU A 85 8.97 -15.69 13.05
N MET A 86 8.36 -14.82 12.26
CA MET A 86 8.67 -13.38 12.26
C MET A 86 8.38 -12.70 13.61
N GLN A 87 7.29 -13.07 14.28
CA GLN A 87 6.99 -12.56 15.62
C GLN A 87 8.00 -13.04 16.67
N SER A 88 8.45 -14.29 16.56
CA SER A 88 9.47 -14.85 17.45
C SER A 88 10.83 -14.14 17.31
N ILE A 89 11.21 -13.75 16.09
CA ILE A 89 12.45 -13.03 15.82
C ILE A 89 12.41 -11.61 16.42
N ASN A 90 11.29 -10.90 16.26
CA ASN A 90 11.14 -9.54 16.80
C ASN A 90 11.11 -9.52 18.35
N ALA A 91 10.54 -10.56 18.97
CA ALA A 91 10.54 -10.74 20.42
C ALA A 91 11.94 -11.07 21.00
N GLN A 92 12.85 -11.61 20.19
CA GLN A 92 14.24 -11.87 20.58
C GLN A 92 15.15 -10.64 20.43
N SER A 93 14.88 -9.76 19.47
CA SER A 93 15.65 -8.52 19.28
C SER A 93 15.40 -7.43 20.33
N THR A 94 14.34 -7.53 21.13
CA THR A 94 13.99 -6.55 22.19
C THR A 94 14.63 -6.86 23.56
N ASN A 95 15.43 -7.93 23.68
CA ASN A 95 16.12 -8.35 24.91
C ASN A 95 17.66 -8.25 24.83
N HIS A 96 18.23 -7.38 23.99
CA HIS A 96 19.67 -7.09 23.97
C HIS A 96 19.97 -5.60 23.93
#